data_AF-A0A1S8WSJ7-F1
#
_entry.id   AF-A0A1S8WSJ7-F1
#
_cell.length_a   1.000
_cell.length_b   1.000
_cell.length_c   1.000
_cell.angle_alpha   90.00
_cell.angle_beta   90.00
_cell.angle_gamma   90.00
#
_symmetry.space_group_name_H-M   'P 1'
#
loop_
_entity.id
_entity.type
_entity.pdbx_description
1 polymer ?
#
loop_
_entity_poly.entity_id
_entity_poly.type
_entity_poly.pdbx_seq_one_letter_code
_entity_poly.pdbx_strand_id
1 'polypeptide(L)'
;MNWIPVLIGDPELCRLSLSESGPNGGGDLFILGKNLGKECHVIFRQLANNSPLNVKLEDNHGDAHPLDGANSETLVSWQKEAALEVEFSQQ
;
A
#
# COMPACT_ATOMS: atom_id res chain seq x y z
N MET A 1 -24.03 -23.32 -12.60
CA MET A 1 -23.49 -22.86 -11.30
C MET A 1 -22.19 -22.15 -11.60
N ASN A 2 -22.14 -20.82 -11.45
CA ASN A 2 -20.88 -20.07 -11.55
C ASN A 2 -20.20 -20.13 -10.19
N TRP A 3 -19.04 -20.78 -10.14
CA TRP A 3 -18.18 -20.77 -8.96
C TRP A 3 -17.35 -19.48 -9.00
N ILE A 4 -17.68 -18.53 -8.13
CA ILE A 4 -16.81 -17.37 -7.89
C ILE A 4 -15.73 -17.86 -6.93
N PRO A 5 -14.42 -17.82 -7.30
CA PRO A 5 -13.38 -18.17 -6.36
C PRO A 5 -13.43 -17.21 -5.17
N VAL A 6 -13.61 -17.76 -3.97
CA VAL A 6 -13.53 -17.01 -2.72
C VAL A 6 -12.05 -16.75 -2.45
N LEU A 7 -11.66 -15.49 -2.35
CA LEU A 7 -10.33 -15.11 -1.87
C LEU A 7 -10.29 -15.33 -0.36
N ILE A 8 -9.28 -16.03 0.13
CA ILE A 8 -9.15 -16.40 1.55
C ILE A 8 -7.95 -15.66 2.14
N GLY A 9 -8.22 -14.74 3.06
CA GLY A 9 -7.22 -13.98 3.80
C GLY A 9 -7.11 -12.52 3.34
N ASP A 10 -6.25 -11.77 4.04
CA ASP A 10 -6.04 -10.35 3.75
C ASP A 10 -5.28 -10.15 2.43
N PRO A 11 -5.49 -9.02 1.73
CA PRO A 11 -4.73 -8.68 0.53
C PRO A 11 -3.25 -8.48 0.84
N GLU A 12 -2.38 -9.14 0.06
CA GLU A 12 -0.93 -9.11 0.25
C GLU A 12 -0.23 -8.57 -0.99
N LEU A 13 0.55 -7.51 -0.82
CA LEU A 13 1.39 -6.93 -1.88
C LEU A 13 2.71 -7.71 -1.99
N CYS A 14 2.99 -8.30 -3.15
CA CYS A 14 4.24 -9.04 -3.38
C CYS A 14 5.24 -8.24 -4.21
N ARG A 15 4.81 -7.66 -5.34
CA ARG A 15 5.67 -6.85 -6.23
C ARG A 15 4.90 -5.72 -6.92
N LEU A 16 5.63 -4.67 -7.25
CA LEU A 16 5.21 -3.53 -8.05
C LEU A 16 6.07 -3.44 -9.31
N SER A 17 5.49 -3.08 -10.45
CA SER A 17 6.26 -2.81 -11.67
C SER A 17 7.07 -1.51 -11.62
N LEU A 18 6.62 -0.54 -10.81
CA LEU A 18 7.22 0.78 -10.67
C LEU A 18 7.35 1.14 -9.19
N SER A 19 8.44 1.79 -8.83
CA SER A 19 8.66 2.36 -7.49
C SER A 19 8.52 3.89 -7.46
N GLU A 20 8.52 4.52 -8.64
CA GLU A 20 8.46 5.97 -8.78
C GLU A 20 7.68 6.38 -10.04
N SER A 21 7.16 7.59 -10.02
CA SER A 21 6.48 8.22 -11.15
C SER A 21 6.60 9.73 -11.04
N GLY A 22 6.40 10.44 -12.15
CA GLY A 22 6.32 11.89 -12.14
C GLY A 22 5.12 12.38 -11.31
N PRO A 23 5.15 13.63 -10.83
CA PRO A 23 4.08 14.18 -9.98
C PRO A 23 2.72 14.25 -10.69
N ASN A 24 2.71 14.20 -12.02
CA ASN A 24 1.49 14.19 -12.82
C ASN A 24 0.86 12.78 -12.92
N GLY A 25 1.55 11.73 -12.47
CA GLY A 25 1.12 10.35 -12.60
C GLY A 25 0.94 9.93 -14.06
N GLY A 26 -0.09 9.13 -14.32
CA GLY A 26 -0.52 8.76 -15.69
C GLY A 26 0.19 7.56 -16.31
N GLY A 27 1.08 6.89 -15.58
CA GLY A 27 1.64 5.59 -15.97
C GLY A 27 0.92 4.43 -15.27
N ASP A 28 0.87 3.29 -15.95
CA ASP A 28 0.25 2.08 -15.42
C ASP A 28 1.14 1.42 -14.35
N LEU A 29 0.55 1.11 -13.20
CA LEU A 29 1.19 0.36 -12.13
C LEU A 29 0.62 -1.06 -12.09
N PHE A 30 1.47 -2.04 -12.38
CA PHE A 30 1.10 -3.45 -12.25
C PHE A 30 1.44 -3.94 -10.85
N ILE A 31 0.45 -4.50 -10.18
CA ILE A 31 0.56 -5.05 -8.83
C ILE A 31 0.46 -6.57 -8.91
N LEU A 32 1.49 -7.24 -8.42
CA LEU A 32 1.43 -8.68 -8.17
C LEU A 32 1.23 -8.90 -6.68
N GLY A 33 0.20 -9.67 -6.34
CA GLY A 33 -0.15 -9.94 -4.96
C GLY A 33 -0.99 -11.20 -4.80
N LYS A 34 -1.39 -11.46 -3.56
CA LYS A 34 -2.33 -12.54 -3.21
C LYS A 34 -3.60 -11.94 -2.67
N ASN A 35 -4.71 -12.66 -2.82
CA ASN A 35 -6.02 -12.24 -2.34
C ASN A 35 -6.47 -10.86 -2.85
N LEU A 36 -6.05 -10.48 -4.07
CA LEU A 36 -6.46 -9.25 -4.72
C LEU A 36 -7.72 -9.50 -5.53
N GLY A 37 -8.86 -8.99 -5.04
CA GLY A 37 -10.17 -9.18 -5.64
C GLY A 37 -10.77 -7.89 -6.20
N LYS A 38 -11.96 -8.02 -6.77
CA LYS A 38 -12.73 -6.89 -7.32
C LYS A 38 -13.06 -5.81 -6.29
N GLU A 39 -13.14 -6.19 -5.02
CA GLU A 39 -13.41 -5.29 -3.90
C GLU A 39 -12.12 -4.66 -3.31
N CYS A 40 -10.94 -4.96 -3.88
CA CYS A 40 -9.71 -4.33 -3.43
C CYS A 40 -9.63 -2.89 -3.95
N HIS A 41 -9.18 -1.99 -3.09
CA HIS A 41 -8.92 -0.60 -3.42
C HIS A 41 -7.42 -0.32 -3.26
N VAL A 42 -6.86 0.47 -4.18
CA VAL A 42 -5.46 0.94 -4.10
C VAL A 42 -5.46 2.41 -3.75
N ILE A 43 -4.83 2.77 -2.63
CA ILE A 43 -4.82 4.13 -2.11
C ILE A 43 -3.38 4.61 -2.00
N PHE A 44 -3.06 5.70 -2.69
CA PHE A 44 -1.83 6.45 -2.48
C PHE A 44 -2.04 7.42 -1.32
N ARG A 45 -1.09 7.45 -0.38
CA ARG A 45 -1.14 8.31 0.81
C ARG A 45 0.17 9.06 1.02
N GLN A 46 0.06 10.32 1.41
CA GLN A 46 1.16 11.14 1.89
C GLN A 46 0.99 11.35 3.39
N LEU A 47 2.04 11.03 4.14
CA LEU A 47 2.08 11.28 5.59
C LEU A 47 2.35 12.76 5.86
N ALA A 48 1.70 13.31 6.88
CA ALA A 48 2.02 14.64 7.37
C ALA A 48 3.44 14.67 7.96
N ASN A 49 4.10 15.83 7.90
CA ASN A 49 5.50 15.99 8.34
C ASN A 49 5.74 15.62 9.81
N ASN A 50 4.70 15.67 10.64
CA ASN A 50 4.69 15.31 12.05
C ASN A 50 4.17 13.88 12.32
N SER A 51 3.96 13.08 11.28
CA SER A 51 3.54 11.69 11.44
C SER A 51 4.68 10.88 12.08
N PRO A 52 4.42 10.13 13.17
CA PRO A 52 5.44 9.34 13.87
C PRO A 52 6.05 8.24 13.01
N LEU A 53 5.44 7.93 11.85
CA LEU A 53 5.93 6.99 10.84
C LEU A 53 6.76 7.65 9.73
N ASN A 54 7.20 8.91 9.91
CA ASN A 54 8.22 9.49 9.04
C ASN A 54 9.56 8.81 9.38
N VAL A 55 9.67 7.53 9.00
CA VAL A 55 10.88 6.73 9.09
C VAL A 55 11.86 7.35 8.13
N LYS A 56 12.58 8.35 8.63
CA LYS A 56 13.89 8.67 8.14
C LYS A 56 14.65 7.35 8.17
N LEU A 57 15.04 6.83 7.01
CA LEU A 57 15.99 5.73 6.87
C LEU A 57 17.30 6.21 7.50
N GLU A 58 17.36 6.27 8.82
CA GLU A 58 18.58 6.62 9.55
C GLU A 58 19.44 5.37 9.65
N ASP A 59 20.65 5.52 9.13
CA ASP A 59 21.72 4.55 9.15
C ASP A 59 21.88 3.95 10.54
N ASN A 60 21.90 2.62 10.60
CA ASN A 60 21.96 1.83 11.82
C ASN A 60 23.14 2.21 12.71
N HIS A 61 22.90 2.86 13.86
CA HIS A 61 23.76 2.72 15.03
C HIS A 61 22.97 2.90 16.33
N GLY A 62 22.57 1.77 16.93
CA GLY A 62 22.45 1.61 18.39
C GLY A 62 21.10 1.92 19.05
N ASP A 63 20.62 0.92 19.81
CA ASP A 63 19.55 0.93 20.81
C ASP A 63 18.08 1.10 20.35
N ALA A 64 17.49 -0.04 19.97
CA ALA A 64 16.05 -0.22 19.89
C ALA A 64 15.43 -0.29 21.30
N HIS A 65 14.82 0.81 21.74
CA HIS A 65 13.83 0.77 22.81
C HIS A 65 12.44 0.53 22.19
N PRO A 66 11.66 -0.46 22.66
CA PRO A 66 10.31 -0.66 22.14
C PRO A 66 9.42 0.44 22.72
N LEU A 67 8.93 1.35 21.87
CA LEU A 67 7.91 2.30 22.28
C LEU A 67 6.56 1.59 22.32
N ASP A 68 6.14 1.30 23.55
CA ASP A 68 4.81 0.86 23.95
C ASP A 68 3.70 1.72 23.32
N GLY A 69 2.69 1.04 22.77
CA GLY A 69 1.30 1.30 23.14
C GLY A 69 0.66 2.67 22.85
N ALA A 70 1.18 3.48 21.92
CA ALA A 70 0.46 4.67 21.47
C ALA A 70 -0.30 4.36 20.16
N ASN A 71 -1.61 4.58 20.20
CA ASN A 71 -2.47 4.81 19.05
C ASN A 71 -1.90 5.94 18.17
N SER A 72 -0.86 5.64 17.39
CA SER A 72 -0.33 6.56 16.40
C SER A 72 -1.35 6.65 15.28
N GLU A 73 -2.37 7.49 15.49
CA GLU A 73 -3.21 7.99 14.41
C GLU A 73 -2.26 8.58 13.38
N THR A 74 -2.02 7.80 12.34
CA THR A 74 -1.02 8.13 11.34
C THR A 74 -1.57 9.35 10.62
N LEU A 75 -1.00 10.52 10.87
CA LEU A 75 -1.50 11.76 10.30
C LEU A 75 -1.25 11.74 8.78
N VAL A 76 -2.33 11.71 8.00
CA VAL A 76 -2.30 11.73 6.53
C VAL A 76 -2.59 13.15 6.05
N SER A 77 -1.67 13.76 5.30
CA SER A 77 -1.86 15.10 4.73
C SER A 77 -2.59 15.06 3.38
N TRP A 78 -2.51 13.94 2.68
CA TRP A 78 -3.17 13.74 1.40
C TRP A 78 -3.37 12.25 1.12
N GLN A 79 -4.48 11.90 0.48
CA GLN A 79 -4.70 10.56 -0.05
C GLN A 79 -5.50 10.61 -1.35
N LYS A 80 -5.33 9.60 -2.20
CA LYS A 80 -6.11 9.43 -3.41
C LYS A 80 -6.22 7.96 -3.79
N GLU A 81 -7.44 7.57 -4.15
CA GLU A 81 -7.71 6.25 -4.73
C GLU A 81 -7.27 6.20 -6.19
N ALA A 82 -6.62 5.09 -6.57
CA ALA A 82 -6.22 4.83 -7.94
C ALA A 82 -7.38 4.23 -8.74
N ALA A 83 -7.49 4.60 -10.02
CA ALA A 83 -8.38 3.89 -10.93
C ALA A 83 -7.82 2.47 -11.15
N LEU A 84 -8.66 1.46 -10.97
CA LEU A 84 -8.33 0.07 -11.22
C LEU A 84 -8.95 -0.37 -12.54
N GLU A 85 -8.10 -0.78 -13.49
CA GLU A 85 -8.57 -1.50 -14.67
C GLU A 85 -8.93 -2.93 -14.25
N VAL A 86 -10.19 -3.32 -14.48
CA VAL A 86 -10.78 -4.58 -13.97
C VAL A 86 -10.36 -5.77 -14.84
N GLU A 87 -9.07 -5.95 -15.07
CA GLU A 87 -8.48 -7.16 -15.64
C GLU A 87 -7.60 -7.84 -14.58
N PHE A 88 -8.24 -8.57 -13.67
CA PHE A 88 -7.55 -9.51 -12.81
C PHE A 88 -7.19 -10.75 -13.65
N SER A 89 -5.99 -10.77 -14.23
CA SER A 89 -5.45 -11.98 -14.85
C SER A 89 -5.04 -12.94 -13.73
N GLN A 90 -5.91 -13.91 -13.42
CA GLN A 90 -5.56 -15.02 -12.54
C GLN A 90 -4.76 -16.03 -13.38
N GLN A 91 -3.51 -16.29 -12.99
CA GLN A 91 -2.74 -17.44 -13.49
C GLN A 91 -3.03 -18.69 -12.65
#